data_AF-A0A182RNV4-F1
#
_entry.id   AF-A0A182RNV4-F1
#
_cell.length_a   1.000
_cell.length_b   1.000
_cell.length_c   1.000
_cell.angle_alpha   90.00
_cell.angle_beta   90.00
_cell.angle_gamma   90.00
#
_symmetry.space_group_name_H-M   'P 1'
#
loop_
_entity.id
_entity.type
_entity.pdbx_description
1 polymer ?
#
loop_
_entity_poly.entity_id
_entity_poly.type
_entity_poly.pdbx_seq_one_letter_code
_entity_poly.pdbx_strand_id
1 'polypeptide(L)'
;MFAHELCQTDTTKPPPPIDDSFPHSALLEQLRVTDVQRVQQFLTNRNLRNDSRSCSSTIPANISTYRAKLGEALVVLENLKHSTLVMDDLLLKEDESDPRWKEELGRTEQLKDVLLRILEPLENDHCKQRLMHKLATRKKKRAWQKRRNQRLHEDRKTEQAARTERLAEIDAWEAEWKNRLIQERVAREELHMKTLILTDVRRRKARVKRVLTRFEKAVQLQQQRQSVSSIHPQLEERSLTKMDTLITEWKGKMAECVREEKRLKAELNRQSTCNVNRRRENRWRKVLFGSAAPGGMTGRGSKEDWWQQLITVRRAWDTFSLPSNSDDILIQNGMPDEKNVAPATWVLPPDQPLPEWGVYQETKTIKR
;
A
#
# COMPACT_ATOMS: atom_id res chain seq x y z
N MET A 1 1.33 18.69 -9.94
CA MET A 1 2.72 18.18 -10.02
C MET A 1 2.65 16.69 -9.72
N PHE A 2 2.75 15.86 -10.76
CA PHE A 2 2.67 14.40 -10.63
C PHE A 2 4.07 13.87 -10.29
N ALA A 3 4.19 13.20 -9.14
CA ALA A 3 5.37 12.44 -8.80
C ALA A 3 5.07 10.96 -9.08
N HIS A 4 5.90 10.35 -9.92
CA HIS A 4 5.88 8.93 -10.25
C HIS A 4 6.21 8.09 -9.01
N GLU A 5 5.25 7.29 -8.54
CA GLU A 5 5.52 6.18 -7.63
C GLU A 5 6.20 5.03 -8.40
N LEU A 6 7.47 4.78 -8.09
CA LEU A 6 8.18 3.58 -8.50
C LEU A 6 7.65 2.40 -7.69
N CYS A 7 6.64 1.73 -8.22
CA CYS A 7 6.13 0.45 -7.71
C CYS A 7 7.25 -0.61 -7.81
N GLN A 8 7.79 -1.03 -6.65
CA GLN A 8 8.68 -2.18 -6.57
C GLN A 8 7.84 -3.44 -6.77
N THR A 9 7.97 -4.06 -7.94
CA THR A 9 7.34 -5.34 -8.25
C THR A 9 8.13 -6.48 -7.64
N ASP A 10 7.44 -7.29 -6.82
CA ASP A 10 7.93 -8.57 -6.28
C ASP A 10 8.13 -9.57 -7.44
N THR A 11 9.38 -9.85 -7.77
CA THR A 11 9.80 -10.67 -8.92
C THR A 11 9.73 -12.18 -8.66
N THR A 12 9.21 -12.63 -7.51
CA THR A 12 9.06 -14.06 -7.19
C THR A 12 7.68 -14.64 -7.50
N LYS A 13 6.73 -13.80 -7.92
CA LYS A 13 5.41 -14.23 -8.36
C LYS A 13 5.35 -14.15 -9.88
N PRO A 14 4.75 -15.15 -10.57
CA PRO A 14 4.41 -14.95 -11.97
C PRO A 14 3.57 -13.67 -12.08
N PRO A 15 3.75 -12.85 -13.13
CA PRO A 15 2.89 -11.70 -13.35
C PRO A 15 1.44 -12.19 -13.28
N PRO A 16 0.54 -11.46 -12.58
CA PRO A 16 -0.87 -11.79 -12.65
C PRO A 16 -1.25 -11.90 -14.13
N PRO A 17 -2.07 -12.89 -14.53
CA PRO A 17 -2.56 -12.95 -15.89
C PRO A 17 -3.08 -11.56 -16.25
N ILE A 18 -2.61 -11.03 -17.39
CA ILE A 18 -3.11 -9.76 -17.90
C ILE A 18 -4.62 -9.96 -18.01
N ASP A 19 -5.34 -9.27 -17.14
CA ASP A 19 -6.77 -9.28 -17.15
C ASP A 19 -7.17 -8.42 -18.36
N ASP A 20 -7.34 -9.08 -19.52
CA ASP A 20 -7.96 -8.50 -20.71
C ASP A 20 -9.45 -8.18 -20.47
N SER A 21 -9.90 -8.14 -19.21
CA SER A 21 -11.18 -7.59 -18.75
C SER A 21 -11.23 -6.05 -18.75
N PHE A 22 -10.36 -5.39 -19.52
CA PHE A 22 -10.75 -4.07 -20.05
C PHE A 22 -11.98 -4.29 -20.93
N PRO A 23 -13.09 -3.57 -20.73
CA PRO A 23 -14.33 -3.89 -21.41
C PRO A 23 -14.06 -3.82 -22.91
N HIS A 24 -14.18 -4.97 -23.58
CA HIS A 24 -14.11 -5.09 -25.03
C HIS A 24 -14.87 -3.91 -25.64
N SER A 25 -14.33 -3.29 -26.69
CA SER A 25 -14.98 -2.17 -27.39
C SER A 25 -16.48 -2.40 -27.65
N ALA A 26 -16.88 -3.65 -27.83
CA ALA A 26 -18.26 -4.10 -27.89
C ALA A 26 -19.11 -3.79 -26.63
N LEU A 27 -18.59 -3.97 -25.41
CA LEU A 27 -19.27 -3.62 -24.15
C LEU A 27 -19.41 -2.11 -23.96
N LEU A 28 -18.39 -1.34 -24.35
CA LEU A 28 -18.47 0.13 -24.33
C LEU A 28 -19.49 0.64 -25.35
N GLU A 29 -19.57 0.02 -26.53
CA GLU A 29 -20.58 0.36 -27.53
C GLU A 29 -21.99 -0.08 -27.09
N GLN A 30 -22.13 -1.24 -26.45
CA GLN A 30 -23.40 -1.65 -25.83
C GLN A 30 -23.85 -0.69 -24.73
N LEU A 31 -22.93 -0.26 -23.84
CA LEU A 31 -23.21 0.75 -22.82
C LEU A 31 -23.66 2.06 -23.46
N ARG A 32 -22.94 2.53 -24.48
CA ARG A 32 -23.29 3.74 -25.23
C ARG A 32 -24.69 3.63 -25.83
N VAL A 33 -25.04 2.52 -26.47
CA VAL A 33 -26.38 2.30 -27.06
C VAL A 33 -27.45 2.29 -25.98
N THR A 34 -27.22 1.60 -24.84
CA THR A 34 -28.18 1.57 -23.74
C THR A 34 -28.38 2.93 -23.09
N ASP A 35 -27.33 3.75 -22.97
CA ASP A 35 -27.43 5.09 -22.41
C ASP A 35 -28.16 6.05 -23.37
N VAL A 36 -27.90 5.95 -24.68
CA VAL A 36 -28.66 6.70 -25.69
C VAL A 36 -30.15 6.35 -25.62
N GLN A 37 -30.50 5.06 -25.51
CA GLN A 37 -31.89 4.62 -25.37
C GLN A 37 -32.55 5.15 -24.08
N ARG A 38 -31.83 5.13 -22.94
CA ARG A 38 -32.33 5.69 -21.67
C ARG A 38 -32.56 7.19 -21.75
N VAL A 39 -31.62 7.93 -22.35
CA VAL A 39 -31.77 9.38 -22.57
C VAL A 39 -32.97 9.65 -23.47
N GLN A 40 -33.13 8.89 -24.54
CA GLN A 40 -34.24 9.07 -25.47
C GLN A 40 -35.59 8.77 -24.82
N GLN A 41 -35.70 7.68 -24.05
CA GLN A 41 -36.89 7.36 -23.23
C GLN A 41 -37.18 8.45 -22.18
N PHE A 42 -36.15 8.99 -21.54
CA PHE A 42 -36.32 10.10 -20.58
C PHE A 42 -36.88 11.36 -21.26
N LEU A 43 -36.37 11.70 -22.46
CA LEU A 43 -36.85 12.85 -23.23
C LEU A 43 -38.28 12.65 -23.75
N THR A 44 -38.65 11.45 -24.21
CA THR A 44 -40.03 11.15 -24.65
C THR A 44 -41.01 11.17 -23.47
N ASN A 45 -40.64 10.55 -22.35
CA ASN A 45 -41.46 10.54 -21.14
C ASN A 45 -41.61 11.92 -20.50
N ARG A 46 -40.64 12.83 -20.71
CA ARG A 46 -40.74 14.21 -20.25
C ARG A 46 -41.76 15.01 -21.06
N ASN A 47 -41.84 14.79 -22.37
CA ASN A 47 -42.80 15.48 -23.25
C ASN A 47 -44.24 15.01 -22.98
N LEU A 48 -44.45 13.70 -22.77
CA LEU A 48 -45.77 13.15 -22.39
C LEU A 48 -46.30 13.64 -21.03
N ARG A 49 -45.41 14.09 -20.14
CA ARG A 49 -45.78 14.54 -18.78
C ARG A 49 -46.09 16.03 -18.66
N ASN A 50 -45.78 16.81 -19.70
CA ASN A 50 -45.98 18.26 -19.69
C ASN A 50 -47.40 18.68 -20.12
N ASP A 51 -48.14 17.82 -20.83
CA ASP A 51 -49.46 18.19 -21.36
C ASP A 51 -50.64 17.86 -20.42
N SER A 52 -50.41 17.17 -19.29
CA SER A 52 -51.48 16.72 -18.39
C SER A 52 -51.51 17.39 -17.01
N ARG A 53 -50.79 18.50 -16.80
CA ARG A 53 -50.90 19.30 -15.57
C ARG A 53 -51.75 20.52 -15.81
N SER A 54 -53.01 20.30 -16.18
CA SER A 54 -54.08 21.26 -15.88
C SER A 54 -54.06 21.51 -14.37
N CYS A 55 -53.54 22.66 -13.97
CA CYS A 55 -53.59 23.18 -12.61
C CYS A 55 -55.05 23.23 -12.16
N SER A 56 -55.53 22.17 -11.51
CA SER A 56 -56.71 22.26 -10.67
C SER A 56 -56.45 23.37 -9.65
N SER A 57 -57.31 24.38 -9.64
CA SER A 57 -57.34 25.45 -8.66
C SER A 57 -57.55 24.87 -7.26
N THR A 58 -56.47 24.40 -6.64
CA THR A 58 -56.55 23.79 -5.31
C THR A 58 -55.81 24.69 -4.34
N ILE A 59 -56.57 25.35 -3.48
CA ILE A 59 -56.15 26.17 -2.33
C ILE A 59 -54.78 25.67 -1.83
N PRO A 60 -53.70 26.46 -1.97
CA PRO A 60 -52.38 26.02 -1.60
C PRO A 60 -52.29 25.90 -0.06
N ALA A 61 -52.47 24.67 0.45
CA ALA A 61 -52.31 24.36 1.87
C ALA A 61 -50.83 24.48 2.26
N ASN A 62 -50.37 25.66 2.66
CA ASN A 62 -49.02 25.91 3.13
C ASN A 62 -48.92 25.61 4.63
N ILE A 63 -47.91 24.83 5.04
CA ILE A 63 -47.71 24.44 6.44
C ILE A 63 -47.48 25.68 7.34
N SER A 64 -46.75 26.69 6.85
CA SER A 64 -46.44 27.89 7.66
C SER A 64 -47.69 28.74 7.91
N THR A 65 -48.53 28.92 6.90
CA THR A 65 -49.77 29.70 7.01
C THR A 65 -50.79 28.98 7.89
N TYR A 66 -50.91 27.66 7.76
CA TYR A 66 -51.77 26.86 8.64
C TYR A 66 -51.32 26.95 10.10
N ARG A 67 -50.00 26.90 10.35
CA ARG A 67 -49.44 27.06 11.69
C ARG A 67 -49.71 28.45 12.28
N ALA A 68 -49.58 29.50 11.46
CA ALA A 68 -49.85 30.87 11.88
C ALA A 68 -51.33 31.08 12.26
N LYS A 69 -52.25 30.63 11.40
CA LYS A 69 -53.70 30.67 11.67
C LYS A 69 -54.10 29.88 12.92
N LEU A 70 -53.48 28.71 13.13
CA LEU A 70 -53.72 27.93 14.34
C LEU A 70 -53.22 28.66 15.60
N GLY A 71 -52.08 29.37 15.51
CA GLY A 71 -51.59 30.22 16.58
C GLY A 71 -52.50 31.42 16.86
N GLU A 72 -53.01 32.06 15.81
CA GLU A 72 -53.99 33.16 15.92
C GLU A 72 -55.30 32.68 16.59
N ALA A 73 -55.82 31.53 16.17
CA ALA A 73 -56.98 30.90 16.81
C ALA A 73 -56.75 30.61 18.29
N LEU A 74 -55.56 30.14 18.68
CA LEU A 74 -55.21 29.90 20.08
C LEU A 74 -55.20 31.19 20.90
N VAL A 75 -54.66 32.29 20.35
CA VAL A 75 -54.66 33.60 21.03
C VAL A 75 -56.09 34.13 21.20
N VAL A 76 -56.92 34.04 20.16
CA VAL A 76 -58.34 34.46 20.25
C VAL A 76 -59.10 33.59 21.26
N LEU A 77 -58.82 32.29 21.30
CA LEU A 77 -59.41 31.37 22.29
C LEU A 77 -59.00 31.72 23.72
N GLU A 78 -57.74 32.09 23.96
CA GLU A 78 -57.26 32.55 25.27
C GLU A 78 -57.96 33.87 25.69
N ASN A 79 -58.10 34.81 24.76
CA ASN A 79 -58.82 36.06 25.00
C ASN A 79 -60.31 35.83 25.28
N LEU A 80 -60.94 34.88 24.58
CA LEU A 80 -62.32 34.49 24.80
C LEU A 80 -62.50 33.90 26.20
N LYS A 81 -61.61 33.00 26.62
CA LYS A 81 -61.62 32.43 27.98
C LYS A 81 -61.44 33.50 29.06
N HIS A 82 -60.58 34.49 28.81
CA HIS A 82 -60.41 35.59 29.76
C HIS A 82 -61.67 36.45 29.84
N SER A 83 -62.27 36.78 28.69
CA SER A 83 -63.51 37.55 28.60
C SER A 83 -64.68 36.85 29.31
N THR A 84 -64.81 35.52 29.16
CA THR A 84 -65.82 34.74 29.90
C THR A 84 -65.60 34.78 31.40
N LEU A 85 -64.36 34.70 31.89
CA LEU A 85 -64.06 34.80 33.32
C LEU A 85 -64.38 36.19 33.89
N VAL A 86 -64.15 37.25 33.12
CA VAL A 86 -64.51 38.63 33.51
C VAL A 86 -66.03 38.77 33.59
N MET A 87 -66.77 38.23 32.61
CA MET A 87 -68.23 38.23 32.68
C MET A 87 -68.77 37.47 33.90
N ASP A 88 -68.20 36.31 34.23
CA ASP A 88 -68.58 35.52 35.41
C ASP A 88 -68.32 36.31 36.72
N ASP A 89 -67.19 37.02 36.83
CA ASP A 89 -66.85 37.87 37.98
C ASP A 89 -67.78 39.10 38.09
N LEU A 90 -68.17 39.69 36.97
CA LEU A 90 -69.13 40.80 36.93
C LEU A 90 -70.53 40.35 37.34
N LEU A 91 -70.99 39.18 36.89
CA LEU A 91 -72.27 38.57 37.31
C LEU A 91 -72.32 38.25 38.81
N LEU A 92 -71.18 37.95 39.43
CA LEU A 92 -71.08 37.71 40.87
C LEU A 92 -71.11 39.00 41.71
N LYS A 93 -70.77 40.15 41.13
CA LYS A 93 -70.61 41.43 41.83
C LYS A 93 -71.74 42.43 41.56
N GLU A 94 -72.35 42.38 40.37
CA GLU A 94 -73.34 43.36 39.89
C GLU A 94 -74.47 42.69 39.10
N ASP A 95 -75.59 43.40 38.96
CA ASP A 95 -76.79 42.97 38.23
C ASP A 95 -76.58 43.07 36.71
N GLU A 96 -77.27 42.24 35.91
CA GLU A 96 -77.13 42.15 34.41
C GLU A 96 -77.37 43.48 33.65
N SER A 97 -77.81 44.52 34.35
CA SER A 97 -78.07 45.85 33.80
C SER A 97 -76.83 46.76 33.79
N ASP A 98 -75.68 46.34 34.35
CA ASP A 98 -74.45 47.15 34.33
C ASP A 98 -73.94 47.37 32.89
N PRO A 99 -73.61 48.62 32.49
CA PRO A 99 -73.05 48.91 31.18
C PRO A 99 -71.76 48.13 30.87
N ARG A 100 -70.93 47.83 31.86
CA ARG A 100 -69.68 47.05 31.72
C ARG A 100 -69.94 45.60 31.36
N TRP A 101 -71.03 45.02 31.86
CA TRP A 101 -71.45 43.68 31.49
C TRP A 101 -71.85 43.62 30.01
N LYS A 102 -72.61 44.62 29.52
CA LYS A 102 -73.01 44.71 28.11
C LYS A 102 -71.81 44.93 27.17
N GLU A 103 -70.83 45.71 27.59
CA GLU A 103 -69.58 45.91 26.83
C GLU A 103 -68.77 44.61 26.72
N GLU A 104 -68.60 43.87 27.82
CA GLU A 104 -67.85 42.61 27.82
C GLU A 104 -68.59 41.48 27.07
N LEU A 105 -69.92 41.48 27.10
CA LEU A 105 -70.75 40.60 26.27
C LEU A 105 -70.50 40.86 24.77
N GLY A 106 -70.55 42.13 24.35
CA GLY A 106 -70.27 42.51 22.97
C GLY A 106 -68.86 42.14 22.52
N ARG A 107 -67.86 42.30 23.41
CA ARG A 107 -66.49 41.85 23.17
C ARG A 107 -66.39 40.32 23.03
N THR A 108 -67.07 39.57 23.89
CA THR A 108 -67.11 38.09 23.83
C THR A 108 -67.70 37.61 22.52
N GLU A 109 -68.79 38.23 22.06
CA GLU A 109 -69.45 37.88 20.81
C GLU A 109 -68.58 38.18 19.58
N GLN A 110 -67.86 39.31 19.58
CA GLN A 110 -66.87 39.62 18.56
C GLN A 110 -65.71 38.62 18.53
N LEU A 111 -65.18 38.23 19.70
CA LEU A 111 -64.12 37.23 19.79
C LEU A 111 -64.58 35.86 19.28
N LYS A 112 -65.84 35.47 19.55
CA LYS A 112 -66.46 34.26 19.03
C LYS A 112 -66.55 34.28 17.51
N ASP A 113 -67.01 35.39 16.92
CA ASP A 113 -67.11 35.54 15.46
C ASP A 113 -65.74 35.49 14.78
N VAL A 114 -64.74 36.16 15.37
CA VAL A 114 -63.36 36.12 14.88
C VAL A 114 -62.81 34.69 14.93
N LEU A 115 -63.05 33.98 16.04
CA LEU A 115 -62.61 32.58 16.19
C LEU A 115 -63.24 31.67 15.14
N LEU A 116 -64.55 31.78 14.91
CA LEU A 116 -65.26 30.98 13.90
C LEU A 116 -64.72 31.24 12.48
N ARG A 117 -64.46 32.50 12.12
CA ARG A 117 -63.86 32.87 10.82
C ARG A 117 -62.46 32.29 10.62
N ILE A 118 -61.67 32.15 11.69
CA ILE A 118 -60.33 31.55 11.63
C ILE A 118 -60.43 30.02 11.52
N LEU A 119 -61.38 29.39 12.22
CA LEU A 119 -61.54 27.94 12.29
C LEU A 119 -62.17 27.33 11.03
N GLU A 120 -63.14 27.99 10.40
CA GLU A 120 -63.81 27.50 9.19
C GLU A 120 -62.85 27.02 8.07
N PRO A 121 -61.83 27.79 7.65
CA PRO A 121 -60.86 27.32 6.65
C PRO A 121 -59.87 26.26 7.19
N LEU A 122 -59.70 26.17 8.52
CA LEU A 122 -58.88 25.15 9.17
C LEU A 122 -59.62 23.81 9.30
N GLU A 123 -60.96 23.82 9.30
CA GLU A 123 -61.76 22.61 9.42
C GLU A 123 -61.96 21.87 8.10
N ASN A 124 -61.73 22.53 6.96
CA ASN A 124 -61.84 21.94 5.63
C ASN A 124 -61.02 20.64 5.47
N ASP A 125 -61.72 19.52 5.26
CA ASP A 125 -61.12 18.18 5.19
C ASP A 125 -60.12 18.01 4.05
N HIS A 126 -60.37 18.64 2.90
CA HIS A 126 -59.46 18.58 1.76
C HIS A 126 -58.14 19.30 2.07
N CYS A 127 -58.20 20.43 2.77
CA CYS A 127 -57.03 21.15 3.26
C CYS A 127 -56.24 20.32 4.30
N LYS A 128 -56.95 19.70 5.27
CA LYS A 128 -56.33 18.83 6.28
C LYS A 128 -55.61 17.64 5.65
N GLN A 129 -56.24 16.92 4.72
CA GLN A 129 -55.63 15.78 4.03
C GLN A 129 -54.36 16.19 3.25
N ARG A 130 -54.41 17.31 2.52
CA ARG A 130 -53.24 17.84 1.80
C ARG A 130 -52.11 18.23 2.76
N LEU A 131 -52.44 18.85 3.89
CA LEU A 131 -51.46 19.21 4.92
C LEU A 131 -50.79 17.95 5.51
N MET A 132 -51.58 16.93 5.86
CA MET A 132 -51.08 15.66 6.38
C MET A 132 -50.13 14.98 5.38
N HIS A 133 -50.48 14.97 4.09
CA HIS A 133 -49.61 14.43 3.05
C HIS A 133 -48.27 15.20 2.95
N LYS A 134 -48.30 16.54 3.02
CA LYS A 134 -47.08 17.37 3.03
C LYS A 134 -46.22 17.11 4.26
N LEU A 135 -46.83 16.95 5.44
CA LEU A 135 -46.13 16.64 6.68
C LEU A 135 -45.48 15.25 6.62
N ALA A 136 -46.20 14.24 6.12
CA ALA A 136 -45.66 12.89 5.92
C ALA A 136 -44.45 12.90 4.96
N THR A 137 -44.55 13.64 3.85
CA THR A 137 -43.46 13.80 2.88
C THR A 137 -42.25 14.48 3.52
N ARG A 138 -42.45 15.54 4.31
CA ARG A 138 -41.38 16.24 5.02
C ARG A 138 -40.73 15.35 6.09
N LYS A 139 -41.51 14.56 6.82
CA LYS A 139 -41.01 13.58 7.80
C LYS A 139 -40.15 12.51 7.12
N LYS A 140 -40.62 11.96 6.00
CA LYS A 140 -39.86 10.99 5.19
C LYS A 140 -38.54 11.60 4.69
N LYS A 141 -38.57 12.82 4.16
CA LYS A 141 -37.38 13.54 3.71
C LYS A 141 -36.37 13.76 4.83
N ARG A 142 -36.81 14.26 5.99
CA ARG A 142 -35.95 14.45 7.18
C ARG A 142 -35.33 13.13 7.65
N ALA A 143 -36.12 12.05 7.71
CA ALA A 143 -35.63 10.74 8.12
C ALA A 143 -34.60 10.16 7.14
N TRP A 144 -34.79 10.39 5.84
CA TRP A 144 -33.81 10.01 4.82
C TRP A 144 -32.54 10.85 4.92
N GLN A 145 -32.65 12.18 5.07
CA GLN A 145 -31.50 13.08 5.25
C GLN A 145 -30.69 12.72 6.49
N LYS A 146 -31.35 12.40 7.61
CA LYS A 146 -30.69 11.94 8.84
C LYS A 146 -29.86 10.67 8.57
N ARG A 147 -30.45 9.66 7.94
CA ARG A 147 -29.75 8.41 7.58
C ARG A 147 -28.60 8.64 6.60
N ARG A 148 -28.77 9.53 5.61
CA ARG A 148 -27.70 9.88 4.67
C ARG A 148 -26.54 10.59 5.36
N ASN A 149 -26.83 11.58 6.20
CA ASN A 149 -25.80 12.34 6.92
C ASN A 149 -25.04 11.45 7.91
N GLN A 150 -25.74 10.53 8.57
CA GLN A 150 -25.11 9.55 9.46
C GLN A 150 -24.11 8.68 8.70
N ARG A 151 -24.50 8.11 7.55
CA ARG A 151 -23.58 7.33 6.70
C ARG A 151 -22.37 8.13 6.24
N LEU A 152 -22.59 9.35 5.73
CA LEU A 152 -21.49 10.23 5.32
C LEU A 152 -20.54 10.59 6.48
N HIS A 153 -21.07 10.71 7.69
CA HIS A 153 -20.24 10.95 8.87
C HIS A 153 -19.42 9.72 9.26
N GLU A 154 -20.03 8.53 9.23
CA GLU A 154 -19.35 7.26 9.46
C GLU A 154 -18.26 7.02 8.41
N ASP A 155 -18.57 7.21 7.12
CA ASP A 155 -17.60 7.07 6.01
C ASP A 155 -16.40 7.99 6.23
N ARG A 156 -16.62 9.29 6.51
CA ARG A 156 -15.54 10.24 6.81
C ARG A 156 -14.71 9.84 8.01
N LYS A 157 -15.35 9.29 9.06
CA LYS A 157 -14.64 8.81 10.25
C LYS A 157 -13.75 7.62 9.91
N THR A 158 -14.24 6.68 9.11
CA THR A 158 -13.45 5.52 8.67
C THR A 158 -12.29 5.91 7.77
N GLU A 159 -12.51 6.86 6.83
CA GLU A 159 -11.46 7.38 5.96
C GLU A 159 -10.37 8.12 6.77
N GLN A 160 -10.79 8.93 7.75
CA GLN A 160 -9.85 9.60 8.63
C GLN A 160 -9.04 8.61 9.48
N ALA A 161 -9.67 7.55 9.99
CA ALA A 161 -8.99 6.50 10.75
C ALA A 161 -7.95 5.76 9.89
N ALA A 162 -8.33 5.36 8.67
CA ALA A 162 -7.41 4.72 7.73
C ALA A 162 -6.24 5.65 7.35
N ARG A 163 -6.51 6.96 7.20
CA ARG A 163 -5.46 7.96 6.95
C ARG A 163 -4.50 8.07 8.14
N THR A 164 -5.01 8.09 9.37
CA THR A 164 -4.16 8.15 10.57
C THR A 164 -3.32 6.90 10.74
N GLU A 165 -3.86 5.73 10.43
CA GLU A 165 -3.12 4.46 10.46
C GLU A 165 -1.98 4.46 9.45
N ARG A 166 -2.24 4.84 8.19
CA ARG A 166 -1.20 4.98 7.16
C ARG A 166 -0.11 5.98 7.53
N LEU A 167 -0.48 7.11 8.15
CA LEU A 167 0.52 8.09 8.61
C LEU A 167 1.40 7.50 9.72
N ALA A 168 0.82 6.73 10.65
CA ALA A 168 1.59 6.06 11.68
C ALA A 168 2.53 4.98 11.11
N GLU A 169 2.10 4.25 10.08
CA GLU A 169 2.96 3.30 9.35
C GLU A 169 4.13 4.00 8.66
N ILE A 170 3.87 5.14 7.99
CA ILE A 170 4.91 5.96 7.37
C ILE A 170 5.92 6.44 8.43
N ASP A 171 5.44 6.97 9.55
CA ASP A 171 6.30 7.43 10.63
C ASP A 171 7.15 6.29 11.22
N ALA A 172 6.58 5.09 11.35
CA ALA A 172 7.31 3.90 11.79
C ALA A 172 8.40 3.50 10.79
N TRP A 173 8.11 3.49 9.49
CA TRP A 173 9.10 3.22 8.44
C TRP A 173 10.20 4.27 8.39
N GLU A 174 9.86 5.54 8.55
CA GLU A 174 10.86 6.60 8.66
C GLU A 174 11.78 6.41 9.85
N ALA A 175 11.23 6.06 11.01
CA ALA A 175 12.00 5.80 12.22
C ALA A 175 12.93 4.59 12.04
N GLU A 176 12.42 3.49 11.47
CA GLU A 176 13.23 2.33 11.13
C GLU A 176 14.37 2.70 10.17
N TRP A 177 14.08 3.47 9.12
CA TRP A 177 15.08 3.87 8.14
C TRP A 177 16.16 4.75 8.76
N LYS A 178 15.77 5.73 9.58
CA LYS A 178 16.70 6.59 10.34
C LYS A 178 17.58 5.73 11.25
N ASN A 179 17.01 4.77 11.96
CA ASN A 179 17.75 3.84 12.82
C ASN A 179 18.75 2.99 12.03
N ARG A 180 18.35 2.45 10.87
CA ARG A 180 19.27 1.70 9.99
C ARG A 180 20.43 2.56 9.52
N LEU A 181 20.17 3.82 9.14
CA LEU A 181 21.19 4.75 8.69
C LEU A 181 22.18 5.10 9.80
N ILE A 182 21.70 5.27 11.04
CA ILE A 182 22.53 5.44 12.24
C ILE A 182 23.40 4.20 12.47
N GLN A 183 22.80 3.00 12.45
CA GLN A 183 23.54 1.75 12.63
C GLN A 183 24.62 1.56 11.56
N GLU A 184 24.33 1.87 10.30
CA GLU A 184 25.33 1.84 9.24
C GLU A 184 26.44 2.86 9.45
N ARG A 185 26.12 4.06 9.92
CA ARG A 185 27.14 5.08 10.24
C ARG A 185 28.06 4.57 11.34
N VAL A 186 27.50 4.08 12.44
CA VAL A 186 28.28 3.49 13.56
C VAL A 186 29.14 2.33 13.05
N ALA A 187 28.59 1.44 12.23
CA ALA A 187 29.36 0.34 11.65
C ALA A 187 30.51 0.82 10.75
N ARG A 188 30.32 1.90 9.96
CA ARG A 188 31.38 2.52 9.15
C ARG A 188 32.47 3.14 10.04
N GLU A 189 32.09 3.83 11.10
CA GLU A 189 33.02 4.42 12.07
C GLU A 189 33.82 3.34 12.80
N GLU A 190 33.18 2.26 13.26
CA GLU A 190 33.86 1.11 13.85
C GLU A 190 34.85 0.46 12.88
N LEU A 191 34.46 0.28 11.62
CA LEU A 191 35.33 -0.28 10.57
C LEU A 191 36.54 0.62 10.33
N HIS A 192 36.33 1.94 10.31
CA HIS A 192 37.39 2.92 10.17
C HIS A 192 38.36 2.85 11.37
N MET A 193 37.84 2.83 12.60
CA MET A 193 38.64 2.69 13.81
C MET A 193 39.46 1.40 13.83
N LYS A 194 38.86 0.26 13.46
CA LYS A 194 39.59 -1.03 13.33
C LYS A 194 40.70 -0.95 12.28
N THR A 195 40.49 -0.20 11.20
CA THR A 195 41.52 0.03 10.17
C THR A 195 42.68 0.87 10.72
N LEU A 196 42.39 1.93 11.47
CA LEU A 196 43.42 2.75 12.13
C LEU A 196 44.25 1.90 13.11
N ILE A 197 43.60 1.11 13.98
CA ILE A 197 44.28 0.20 14.91
C ILE A 197 45.18 -0.78 14.14
N LEU A 198 44.72 -1.35 13.02
CA LEU A 198 45.52 -2.24 12.20
C LEU A 198 46.79 -1.55 11.65
N THR A 199 46.71 -0.26 11.27
CA THR A 199 47.89 0.49 10.85
C THR A 199 48.89 0.69 11.99
N ASP A 200 48.42 0.93 13.21
CA ASP A 200 49.29 1.07 14.38
C ASP A 200 49.92 -0.26 14.80
N VAL A 201 49.19 -1.37 14.71
CA VAL A 201 49.76 -2.72 14.91
C VAL A 201 50.86 -2.99 13.89
N ARG A 202 50.68 -2.62 12.61
CA ARG A 202 51.74 -2.76 11.59
C ARG A 202 52.97 -1.89 11.91
N ARG A 203 52.76 -0.66 12.40
CA ARG A 203 53.86 0.21 12.85
C ARG A 203 54.60 -0.38 14.05
N ARG A 204 53.87 -0.92 15.04
CA ARG A 204 54.44 -1.60 16.21
C ARG A 204 55.25 -2.83 15.79
N LYS A 205 54.68 -3.66 14.92
CA LYS A 205 55.36 -4.83 14.31
C LYS A 205 56.65 -4.43 13.61
N ALA A 206 56.64 -3.36 12.81
CA ALA A 206 57.84 -2.86 12.13
C ALA A 206 58.90 -2.31 13.11
N ARG A 207 58.49 -1.66 14.20
CA ARG A 207 59.40 -1.23 15.28
C ARG A 207 60.05 -2.43 15.97
N VAL A 208 59.25 -3.42 16.38
CA VAL A 208 59.75 -4.67 16.98
C VAL A 208 60.74 -5.36 16.05
N LYS A 209 60.42 -5.50 14.76
CA LYS A 209 61.32 -6.10 13.75
C LYS A 209 62.65 -5.35 13.67
N ARG A 210 62.63 -4.00 13.64
CA ARG A 210 63.86 -3.18 13.62
C ARG A 210 64.72 -3.40 14.86
N VAL A 211 64.11 -3.47 16.05
CA VAL A 211 64.82 -3.71 17.30
C VAL A 211 65.42 -5.12 17.33
N LEU A 212 64.64 -6.14 16.91
CA LEU A 212 65.11 -7.52 16.82
C LEU A 212 66.33 -7.65 15.88
N THR A 213 66.26 -7.04 14.69
CA THR A 213 67.40 -7.03 13.75
C THR A 213 68.64 -6.34 14.33
N ARG A 214 68.49 -5.34 15.21
CA ARG A 214 69.63 -4.73 15.91
C ARG A 214 70.27 -5.70 16.90
N PHE A 215 69.46 -6.41 17.69
CA PHE A 215 69.97 -7.44 18.61
C PHE A 215 70.65 -8.59 17.86
N GLU A 216 70.04 -9.10 16.78
CA GLU A 216 70.63 -10.16 15.95
C GLU A 216 71.98 -9.73 15.35
N LYS A 217 72.09 -8.49 14.85
CA LYS A 217 73.36 -7.94 14.37
C LYS A 217 74.39 -7.76 15.49
N ALA A 218 73.98 -7.34 16.68
CA ALA A 218 74.89 -7.19 17.83
C ALA A 218 75.46 -8.54 18.27
N VAL A 219 74.63 -9.58 18.32
CA VAL A 219 75.07 -10.96 18.58
C VAL A 219 76.03 -11.46 17.51
N GLN A 220 75.73 -11.25 16.22
CA GLN A 220 76.63 -11.63 15.11
C GLN A 220 77.99 -10.93 15.20
N LEU A 221 78.01 -9.62 15.48
CA LEU A 221 79.24 -8.86 15.64
C LEU A 221 80.06 -9.34 16.85
N GLN A 222 79.39 -9.72 17.94
CA GLN A 222 80.08 -10.25 19.11
C GLN A 222 80.66 -11.64 18.86
N GLN A 223 79.92 -12.53 18.19
CA GLN A 223 80.41 -13.85 17.76
C GLN A 223 81.61 -13.72 16.81
N GLN A 224 81.60 -12.76 15.88
CA GLN A 224 82.75 -12.47 15.02
C GLN A 224 83.97 -11.99 15.81
N ARG A 225 83.79 -11.14 16.83
CA ARG A 225 84.90 -10.68 17.69
C ARG A 225 85.51 -11.81 18.53
N GLN A 226 84.67 -12.71 19.05
CA GLN A 226 85.10 -13.90 19.78
C GLN A 226 86.00 -14.82 18.93
N SER A 227 85.74 -14.92 17.62
CA SER A 227 86.59 -15.71 16.72
C SER A 227 87.99 -15.13 16.46
N VAL A 228 88.23 -13.85 16.80
CA VAL A 228 89.47 -13.14 16.45
C VAL A 228 90.40 -12.91 17.66
N SER A 229 89.87 -12.71 18.88
CA SER A 229 90.65 -12.70 20.14
C SER A 229 89.70 -12.57 21.34
N SER A 230 89.63 -13.56 22.24
CA SER A 230 88.85 -13.45 23.49
C SER A 230 89.78 -13.45 24.70
N ILE A 231 89.84 -12.31 25.39
CA ILE A 231 90.69 -12.09 26.58
C ILE A 231 89.88 -12.32 27.88
N HIS A 232 88.53 -12.39 27.81
CA HIS A 232 87.64 -12.67 28.95
C HIS A 232 86.35 -13.42 28.55
N PRO A 233 86.40 -14.76 28.41
CA PRO A 233 85.28 -15.56 27.89
C PRO A 233 84.02 -15.53 28.78
N GLN A 234 84.19 -15.52 30.10
CA GLN A 234 83.08 -15.62 31.06
C GLN A 234 82.17 -14.38 31.11
N LEU A 235 82.73 -13.18 30.85
CA LEU A 235 81.97 -11.93 30.82
C LEU A 235 81.16 -11.81 29.52
N GLU A 236 81.72 -12.31 28.42
CA GLU A 236 81.07 -12.31 27.11
C GLU A 236 79.90 -13.31 27.05
N GLU A 237 80.04 -14.51 27.62
CA GLU A 237 78.93 -15.48 27.72
C GLU A 237 77.72 -14.94 28.49
N ARG A 238 77.96 -14.20 29.59
CA ARG A 238 76.90 -13.53 30.36
C ARG A 238 76.21 -12.42 29.57
N SER A 239 76.92 -11.76 28.67
CA SER A 239 76.34 -10.72 27.80
C SER A 239 75.54 -11.31 26.63
N LEU A 240 76.00 -12.43 26.06
CA LEU A 240 75.29 -13.16 25.01
C LEU A 240 73.99 -13.76 25.54
N THR A 241 74.02 -14.41 26.71
CA THR A 241 72.81 -14.94 27.35
C THR A 241 71.78 -13.84 27.66
N LYS A 242 72.22 -12.66 28.11
CA LYS A 242 71.32 -11.49 28.29
C LYS A 242 70.75 -10.98 26.97
N MET A 243 71.52 -11.02 25.88
CA MET A 243 71.02 -10.66 24.55
C MET A 243 70.05 -11.70 24.00
N ASP A 244 70.29 -12.99 24.23
CA ASP A 244 69.38 -14.06 23.85
C ASP A 244 68.04 -13.95 24.59
N THR A 245 68.03 -13.62 25.88
CA THR A 245 66.78 -13.35 26.62
C THR A 245 66.02 -12.15 26.06
N LEU A 246 66.72 -11.09 25.66
CA LEU A 246 66.06 -9.95 25.01
C LEU A 246 65.52 -10.33 23.64
N ILE A 247 66.25 -11.12 22.85
CA ILE A 247 65.80 -11.63 21.55
C ILE A 247 64.53 -12.47 21.70
N THR A 248 64.45 -13.36 22.69
CA THR A 248 63.24 -14.17 22.93
C THR A 248 62.05 -13.32 23.34
N GLU A 249 62.23 -12.33 24.22
CA GLU A 249 61.18 -11.37 24.58
C GLU A 249 60.67 -10.57 23.37
N TRP A 250 61.57 -10.04 22.54
CA TRP A 250 61.20 -9.29 21.35
C TRP A 250 60.57 -10.18 20.28
N LYS A 251 60.96 -11.45 20.16
CA LYS A 251 60.28 -12.46 19.35
C LYS A 251 58.86 -12.73 19.87
N GLY A 252 58.66 -12.79 21.19
CA GLY A 252 57.35 -12.89 21.82
C GLY A 252 56.44 -11.71 21.45
N LYS A 253 56.93 -10.47 21.63
CA LYS A 253 56.22 -9.23 21.23
C LYS A 253 55.91 -9.19 19.73
N MET A 254 56.79 -9.74 18.89
CA MET A 254 56.57 -9.86 17.45
C MET A 254 55.42 -10.83 17.14
N ALA A 255 55.40 -11.99 17.80
CA ALA A 255 54.34 -12.98 17.64
C ALA A 255 52.97 -12.43 18.09
N GLU A 256 52.92 -11.65 19.16
CA GLU A 256 51.71 -10.92 19.58
C GLU A 256 51.20 -9.98 18.51
N CYS A 257 52.06 -9.11 17.96
CA CYS A 257 51.69 -8.20 16.88
C CYS A 257 51.17 -8.96 15.65
N VAL A 258 51.75 -10.12 15.32
CA VAL A 258 51.30 -10.96 14.20
C VAL A 258 49.93 -11.58 14.47
N ARG A 259 49.68 -12.08 15.69
CA ARG A 259 48.37 -12.62 16.08
C ARG A 259 47.30 -11.55 16.04
N GLU A 260 47.58 -10.37 16.60
CA GLU A 260 46.68 -9.22 16.61
C GLU A 260 46.37 -8.74 15.18
N GLU A 261 47.39 -8.60 14.32
CA GLU A 261 47.23 -8.25 12.91
C GLU A 261 46.34 -9.28 12.17
N LYS A 262 46.56 -10.58 12.41
CA LYS A 262 45.77 -11.66 11.79
C LYS A 262 44.30 -11.59 12.24
N ARG A 263 44.05 -11.37 13.53
CA ARG A 263 42.70 -11.21 14.09
C ARG A 263 41.99 -9.99 13.50
N LEU A 264 42.63 -8.83 13.49
CA LEU A 264 42.07 -7.59 12.95
C LEU A 264 41.78 -7.69 11.45
N LYS A 265 42.67 -8.32 10.67
CA LYS A 265 42.42 -8.61 9.24
C LYS A 265 41.22 -9.53 9.04
N ALA A 266 41.09 -10.59 9.84
CA ALA A 266 39.96 -11.50 9.75
C ALA A 266 38.64 -10.79 10.05
N GLU A 267 38.62 -9.94 11.09
CA GLU A 267 37.45 -9.14 11.44
C GLU A 267 37.09 -8.12 10.36
N LEU A 268 38.08 -7.37 9.85
CA LEU A 268 37.88 -6.41 8.77
C LEU A 268 37.36 -7.08 7.49
N ASN A 269 37.87 -8.27 7.16
CA ASN A 269 37.43 -9.05 6.01
C ASN A 269 35.99 -9.58 6.17
N ARG A 270 35.55 -9.84 7.40
CA ARG A 270 34.17 -10.26 7.70
C ARG A 270 33.20 -9.09 7.56
N GLN A 271 33.63 -7.89 7.93
CA GLN A 271 32.79 -6.69 7.97
C GLN A 271 32.82 -5.87 6.67
N SER A 272 33.76 -6.12 5.73
CA SER A 272 33.81 -5.36 4.49
C SER A 272 32.59 -5.64 3.59
N THR A 273 31.90 -4.56 3.19
CA THR A 273 30.67 -4.57 2.39
C THR A 273 30.82 -5.32 1.06
N CYS A 274 32.00 -5.24 0.43
CA CYS A 274 32.33 -5.99 -0.77
C CYS A 274 32.25 -7.52 -0.57
N ASN A 275 32.70 -8.02 0.59
CA ASN A 275 32.63 -9.44 0.90
C ASN A 275 31.22 -9.89 1.29
N VAL A 276 30.43 -9.03 1.95
CA VAL A 276 29.04 -9.35 2.31
C VAL A 276 28.16 -9.42 1.06
N ASN A 277 28.27 -8.44 0.15
CA ASN A 277 27.53 -8.45 -1.11
C ASN A 277 27.97 -9.62 -2.00
N ARG A 278 29.27 -9.88 -2.11
CA ARG A 278 29.77 -11.05 -2.88
C ARG A 278 29.32 -12.39 -2.27
N ARG A 279 29.24 -12.50 -0.95
CA ARG A 279 28.71 -13.72 -0.28
C ARG A 279 27.22 -13.86 -0.50
N ARG A 280 26.47 -12.76 -0.43
CA ARG A 280 25.02 -12.74 -0.73
C ARG A 280 24.79 -13.13 -2.19
N GLU A 281 25.52 -12.54 -3.12
CA GLU A 281 25.50 -12.87 -4.54
C GLU A 281 25.86 -14.33 -4.79
N ASN A 282 26.95 -14.84 -4.20
CA ASN A 282 27.32 -16.26 -4.31
C ASN A 282 26.27 -17.20 -3.73
N ARG A 283 25.58 -16.79 -2.65
CA ARG A 283 24.46 -17.55 -2.10
C ARG A 283 23.29 -17.58 -3.07
N TRP A 284 22.94 -16.46 -3.69
CA TRP A 284 21.91 -16.39 -4.72
C TRP A 284 22.29 -17.18 -5.97
N ARG A 285 23.52 -17.06 -6.46
CA ARG A 285 24.04 -17.88 -7.55
C ARG A 285 23.92 -19.37 -7.22
N LYS A 286 24.22 -19.77 -5.99
CA LYS A 286 24.08 -21.17 -5.53
C LYS A 286 22.63 -21.65 -5.47
N VAL A 287 21.69 -20.79 -5.09
CA VAL A 287 20.26 -21.11 -5.04
C VAL A 287 19.66 -21.19 -6.45
N LEU A 288 20.00 -20.22 -7.31
CA LEU A 288 19.44 -20.10 -8.66
C LEU A 288 20.05 -21.07 -9.67
N PHE A 289 21.35 -21.31 -9.58
CA PHE A 289 22.10 -22.10 -10.56
C PHE A 289 22.70 -23.39 -9.97
N GLY A 290 22.33 -23.73 -8.74
CA GLY A 290 22.96 -24.82 -7.99
C GLY A 290 24.36 -24.45 -7.50
N SER A 291 24.93 -25.28 -6.62
CA SER A 291 26.33 -25.11 -6.24
C SER A 291 27.17 -25.23 -7.50
N ALA A 292 27.90 -24.18 -7.88
CA ALA A 292 28.89 -24.26 -8.95
C ALA A 292 29.71 -25.53 -8.67
N ALA A 293 29.52 -26.55 -9.52
CA ALA A 293 30.19 -27.81 -9.30
C ALA A 293 31.68 -27.50 -9.21
N PRO A 294 32.37 -27.97 -8.17
CA PRO A 294 33.77 -27.64 -8.00
C PRO A 294 34.55 -28.29 -9.15
N GLY A 295 34.82 -27.54 -10.22
CA GLY A 295 35.76 -27.87 -11.30
C GLY A 295 35.79 -29.33 -11.77
N GLY A 296 34.65 -30.03 -11.72
CA GLY A 296 34.62 -31.51 -11.72
C GLY A 296 33.36 -32.11 -12.32
N MET A 297 32.60 -31.35 -13.13
CA MET A 297 31.60 -31.91 -14.06
C MET A 297 32.28 -32.54 -15.30
N THR A 298 33.44 -33.16 -15.10
CA THR A 298 34.10 -34.11 -16.02
C THR A 298 34.29 -35.47 -15.32
N GLY A 299 33.50 -35.73 -14.27
CA GLY A 299 33.48 -37.00 -13.55
C GLY A 299 32.36 -37.92 -14.01
N ARG A 300 32.70 -38.90 -14.88
CA ARG A 300 32.05 -40.22 -15.03
C ARG A 300 30.53 -40.30 -15.28
N GLY A 301 29.93 -39.32 -15.96
CA GLY A 301 28.66 -39.52 -16.67
C GLY A 301 28.94 -39.43 -18.16
N SER A 302 28.40 -40.35 -18.97
CA SER A 302 28.52 -40.21 -20.43
C SER A 302 27.89 -38.88 -20.83
N LYS A 303 28.43 -38.21 -21.86
CA LYS A 303 27.83 -36.97 -22.41
C LYS A 303 26.34 -37.19 -22.78
N GLU A 304 26.01 -38.45 -23.09
CA GLU A 304 24.67 -38.96 -23.31
C GLU A 304 23.77 -38.86 -22.06
N ASP A 305 24.28 -39.17 -20.87
CA ASP A 305 23.50 -39.14 -19.62
C ASP A 305 23.09 -37.70 -19.24
N TRP A 306 23.95 -36.72 -19.54
CA TRP A 306 23.64 -35.30 -19.34
C TRP A 306 22.55 -34.82 -20.31
N TRP A 307 22.64 -35.22 -21.59
CA TRP A 307 21.59 -34.92 -22.57
C TRP A 307 20.27 -35.58 -22.21
N GLN A 308 20.29 -36.85 -21.78
CA GLN A 308 19.12 -37.58 -21.32
C GLN A 308 18.49 -36.91 -20.08
N GLN A 309 19.30 -36.43 -19.13
CA GLN A 309 18.79 -35.67 -17.98
C GLN A 309 18.17 -34.34 -18.41
N LEU A 310 18.79 -33.61 -19.34
CA LEU A 310 18.26 -32.35 -19.85
C LEU A 310 16.94 -32.56 -20.61
N ILE A 311 16.86 -33.59 -21.45
CA ILE A 311 15.65 -34.02 -22.15
C ILE A 311 14.58 -34.44 -21.15
N THR A 312 14.94 -35.14 -20.07
CA THR A 312 13.99 -35.56 -19.03
C THR A 312 13.42 -34.37 -18.28
N VAL A 313 14.26 -33.41 -17.89
CA VAL A 313 13.81 -32.15 -17.26
C VAL A 313 12.92 -31.36 -18.23
N ARG A 314 13.28 -31.30 -19.52
CA ARG A 314 12.46 -30.63 -20.54
C ARG A 314 11.10 -31.30 -20.73
N ARG A 315 11.06 -32.63 -20.84
CA ARG A 315 9.79 -33.40 -20.95
C ARG A 315 8.91 -33.25 -19.71
N ALA A 316 9.50 -33.20 -18.52
CA ALA A 316 8.77 -32.92 -17.28
C ALA A 316 8.15 -31.51 -17.31
N TRP A 317 8.85 -30.52 -17.85
CA TRP A 317 8.32 -29.17 -18.06
C TRP A 317 7.24 -29.09 -19.14
N ASP A 318 7.38 -29.87 -20.22
CA ASP A 318 6.37 -29.94 -21.29
C ASP A 318 5.03 -30.49 -20.75
N THR A 319 5.06 -31.30 -19.69
CA THR A 319 3.85 -31.81 -19.01
C THR A 319 3.00 -30.69 -18.39
N PHE A 320 3.62 -29.58 -17.99
CA PHE A 320 2.94 -28.39 -17.47
C PHE A 320 2.61 -27.36 -18.56
N SER A 321 3.08 -27.59 -19.79
CA SER A 321 2.95 -26.68 -20.92
C SER A 321 1.90 -27.13 -21.95
N LEU A 322 1.39 -28.36 -21.84
CA LEU A 322 0.34 -28.93 -22.69
C LEU A 322 -0.98 -28.99 -21.90
N PRO A 323 -2.12 -28.52 -22.45
CA PRO A 323 -3.41 -28.69 -21.81
C PRO A 323 -3.75 -30.17 -21.67
N SER A 324 -4.00 -30.64 -20.44
CA SER A 324 -4.23 -32.06 -20.11
C SER A 324 -5.51 -32.70 -20.67
N ASN A 325 -6.24 -32.05 -21.57
CA ASN A 325 -7.52 -32.56 -22.09
C ASN A 325 -7.50 -32.64 -23.61
N SER A 326 -6.88 -33.68 -24.15
CA SER A 326 -6.99 -34.06 -25.56
C SER A 326 -7.94 -35.23 -25.75
N ASP A 327 -9.11 -35.22 -25.09
CA ASP A 327 -10.18 -36.18 -25.35
C ASP A 327 -11.57 -35.54 -25.64
N ASP A 328 -11.73 -34.20 -25.54
CA ASP A 328 -13.05 -33.55 -25.74
C ASP A 328 -13.20 -32.72 -27.02
N ILE A 329 -12.19 -32.67 -27.90
CA ILE A 329 -12.29 -31.96 -29.20
C ILE A 329 -12.04 -32.96 -30.34
N LEU A 330 -12.98 -33.88 -30.54
CA LEU A 330 -12.95 -34.75 -31.71
C LEU A 330 -14.32 -35.27 -32.15
N ILE A 331 -15.36 -34.40 -32.20
CA ILE A 331 -16.48 -34.60 -33.15
C ILE A 331 -16.99 -33.23 -33.63
N GLN A 332 -16.36 -32.67 -34.67
CA GLN A 332 -17.06 -32.23 -35.89
C GLN A 332 -16.07 -31.68 -36.92
N ASN A 333 -16.18 -32.24 -38.12
CA ASN A 333 -15.77 -31.71 -39.43
C ASN A 333 -14.30 -31.92 -39.88
N GLY A 334 -14.07 -33.08 -40.51
CA GLY A 334 -13.78 -33.11 -41.96
C GLY A 334 -12.36 -32.87 -42.47
N MET A 335 -11.56 -33.95 -42.49
CA MET A 335 -10.43 -34.24 -43.41
C MET A 335 -9.13 -33.41 -43.27
N PRO A 336 -7.98 -33.98 -43.69
CA PRO A 336 -6.76 -33.99 -42.88
C PRO A 336 -5.65 -33.17 -43.54
N ASP A 337 -4.83 -32.52 -42.73
CA ASP A 337 -3.40 -32.49 -42.98
C ASP A 337 -2.65 -32.15 -41.68
N GLU A 338 -1.64 -32.98 -41.44
CA GLU A 338 -0.52 -32.84 -40.50
C GLU A 338 -0.74 -32.01 -39.22
N LYS A 339 -1.03 -32.73 -38.14
CA LYS A 339 -1.00 -32.28 -36.75
C LYS A 339 0.37 -31.70 -36.36
N ASN A 340 0.60 -30.41 -36.62
CA ASN A 340 1.42 -29.57 -35.76
C ASN A 340 0.51 -28.93 -34.73
N VAL A 341 0.29 -29.63 -33.62
CA VAL A 341 -0.46 -29.11 -32.46
C VAL A 341 0.48 -28.22 -31.66
N ALA A 342 0.77 -27.03 -32.19
CA ALA A 342 1.29 -25.95 -31.37
C ALA A 342 0.14 -25.44 -30.48
N PRO A 343 0.37 -25.17 -29.18
CA PRO A 343 -0.64 -24.58 -28.30
C PRO A 343 -1.21 -23.29 -28.91
N ALA A 344 -2.51 -23.02 -28.73
CA ALA A 344 -3.18 -21.82 -29.25
C ALA A 344 -2.57 -20.47 -28.79
N THR A 345 -1.65 -20.50 -27.82
CA THR A 345 -0.88 -19.36 -27.31
C THR A 345 0.45 -19.13 -28.04
N TRP A 346 0.84 -19.99 -28.97
CA TRP A 346 2.01 -19.77 -29.81
C TRP A 346 1.61 -18.86 -30.96
N VAL A 347 2.22 -17.67 -30.99
CA VAL A 347 2.09 -16.76 -32.13
C VAL A 347 2.75 -17.44 -33.32
N LEU A 348 1.93 -17.96 -34.24
CA LEU A 348 2.41 -18.36 -35.56
C LEU A 348 2.99 -17.10 -36.22
N PRO A 349 4.22 -17.17 -36.76
CA PRO A 349 4.74 -16.08 -37.57
C PRO A 349 3.74 -15.78 -38.69
N PRO A 350 3.46 -14.52 -39.02
CA PRO A 350 2.58 -14.19 -40.14
C PRO A 350 3.13 -14.84 -41.42
N ASP A 351 2.21 -15.27 -42.31
CA ASP A 351 2.55 -15.96 -43.58
C ASP A 351 3.55 -15.17 -44.46
N GLN A 352 3.67 -13.86 -44.23
CA GLN A 352 4.74 -13.01 -44.73
C GLN A 352 5.46 -12.33 -43.55
N PRO A 353 6.58 -12.87 -43.07
CA PRO A 353 7.35 -12.24 -42.01
C PRO A 353 8.01 -10.95 -42.53
N LEU A 354 8.14 -9.96 -41.63
CA LEU A 354 8.84 -8.71 -41.92
C LEU A 354 10.31 -8.99 -42.34
N PRO A 355 10.92 -8.17 -43.22
CA PRO A 355 12.26 -8.43 -43.79
C PRO A 355 13.35 -8.69 -42.74
N GLU A 356 13.17 -8.11 -41.56
CA GLU A 356 14.05 -8.18 -40.39
C GLU A 356 14.19 -9.60 -39.82
N TRP A 357 13.16 -10.43 -40.01
CA TRP A 357 13.10 -11.81 -39.50
C TRP A 357 13.74 -12.83 -40.46
N GLY A 358 14.11 -12.39 -41.68
CA GLY A 358 14.75 -13.25 -42.68
C GLY A 358 16.08 -13.86 -42.24
N VAL A 359 16.76 -13.26 -41.25
CA VAL A 359 18.03 -13.77 -40.69
C VAL A 359 17.84 -15.08 -39.92
N TYR A 360 16.62 -15.34 -39.42
CA TYR A 360 16.32 -16.50 -38.59
C TYR A 360 15.59 -17.62 -39.35
N GLN A 361 15.31 -17.44 -40.65
CA GLN A 361 14.78 -18.53 -41.47
C GLN A 361 15.91 -19.47 -41.86
N GLU A 362 15.83 -20.73 -41.42
CA GLU A 362 16.66 -21.79 -41.97
C GLU A 362 16.32 -21.97 -43.45
N THR A 363 17.28 -21.65 -44.32
CA THR A 363 17.16 -21.96 -45.74
C THR A 363 17.17 -23.48 -45.89
N LYS A 364 15.98 -24.07 -46.06
CA LYS A 364 15.84 -25.46 -46.46
C LYS A 364 16.46 -25.62 -47.84
N THR A 365 17.74 -25.93 -47.89
CA THR A 365 18.42 -26.40 -49.09
C THR A 365 17.87 -27.78 -49.39
N ILE A 366 16.81 -27.83 -50.18
CA ILE A 366 16.36 -29.07 -50.82
C ILE A 366 17.47 -29.43 -51.82
N LYS A 367 18.33 -30.36 -51.42
CA LYS A 367 19.25 -31.02 -52.35
C LYS A 367 18.40 -31.72 -53.41
N ARG A 368 18.59 -31.32 -54.68
CA ARG A 368 18.23 -32.15 -55.83
C ARG A 368 19.32 -33.18 -56.08
#